data_AF-A0A239AWG2-F1
#
_entry.id   AF-A0A239AWG2-F1
#
_cell.length_a   1.000
_cell.length_b   1.000
_cell.length_c   1.000
_cell.angle_alpha   90.00
_cell.angle_beta   90.00
_cell.angle_gamma   90.00
#
_symmetry.space_group_name_H-M   'P 1'
#
loop_
_entity.id
_entity.type
_entity.pdbx_description
1 polymer ?
#
loop_
_entity_poly.entity_id
_entity_poly.type
_entity_poly.pdbx_seq_one_letter_code
_entity_poly.pdbx_strand_id
1 'polypeptide(L)'
;MDPITIIGGLIGVAPTIAKWIGGDKAEEVANTVASVAQAVTGKADAQSAVDAIKADPALAMEFQKAWLATELALEQEETKRQLAVNETMRAEAHSEHWPQWSWRPFWGFTSALAFLFVSILCCWLGFDAVKSKNMAALNMIPQLVASFGLLFGTPLAILGVASFKRGQEKIEKLKTGAQ
;
A
#
# COMPACT_ATOMS: atom_id res chain seq x y z
N MET A 1 17.63 28.58 11.42
CA MET A 1 17.05 28.34 10.09
C MET A 1 16.40 26.99 10.11
N ASP A 2 15.34 26.81 9.32
CA ASP A 2 14.71 25.49 9.20
C ASP A 2 15.74 24.48 8.66
N PRO A 3 15.77 23.25 9.20
CA PRO A 3 16.75 22.22 8.82
C PRO A 3 16.77 21.94 7.30
N ILE A 4 15.62 22.08 6.64
CA ILE A 4 15.45 21.90 5.19
C ILE A 4 16.25 22.94 4.39
N THR A 5 16.36 24.18 4.89
CA THR A 5 17.13 25.25 4.23
C THR A 5 18.63 24.98 4.32
N ILE A 6 19.09 24.36 5.41
CA ILE A 6 20.50 23.95 5.60
C ILE A 6 20.87 22.83 4.63
N ILE A 7 20.01 21.82 4.47
CA ILE A 7 20.18 20.78 3.45
C ILE A 7 20.27 21.40 2.06
N GLY A 8 19.34 22.28 1.70
CA GLY A 8 19.28 22.91 0.38
C GLY A 8 20.59 23.58 -0.03
N GLY A 9 21.32 24.14 0.94
CA GLY A 9 22.63 24.74 0.72
C GLY A 9 23.73 23.75 0.36
N LEU A 10 23.68 22.51 0.84
CA LEU A 10 24.76 21.52 0.69
C LEU A 10 24.54 20.53 -0.46
N ILE A 11 23.35 20.51 -1.09
CA ILE A 11 23.05 19.68 -2.27
C ILE A 11 24.05 19.90 -3.41
N GLY A 12 24.52 21.15 -3.60
CA GLY A 12 25.51 21.47 -4.63
C GLY A 12 26.89 20.83 -4.40
N VAL A 13 27.19 20.44 -3.15
CA VAL A 13 28.47 19.80 -2.76
C VAL A 13 28.29 18.28 -2.65
N ALA A 14 27.16 17.83 -2.11
CA ALA A 14 26.81 16.42 -2.00
C ALA A 14 25.39 16.18 -2.58
N PRO A 15 25.28 15.80 -3.86
CA PRO A 15 23.99 15.65 -4.54
C PRO A 15 23.10 14.57 -3.93
N THR A 16 23.68 13.56 -3.29
CA THR A 16 22.94 12.44 -2.71
C THR A 16 22.07 12.84 -1.52
N ILE A 17 22.33 14.00 -0.90
CA ILE A 17 21.45 14.56 0.13
C ILE A 17 20.03 14.78 -0.43
N ALA A 18 19.90 15.11 -1.72
CA ALA A 18 18.60 15.35 -2.36
C ALA A 18 17.62 14.17 -2.24
N LYS A 19 18.13 12.93 -2.19
CA LYS A 19 17.33 11.72 -2.01
C LYS A 19 16.54 11.73 -0.69
N TRP A 20 17.05 12.41 0.32
CA TRP A 20 16.54 12.35 1.69
C TRP A 20 15.61 13.51 2.05
N ILE A 21 15.37 14.45 1.13
CA ILE A 21 14.56 15.66 1.37
C ILE A 21 13.05 15.36 1.33
N GLY A 22 12.64 14.32 0.61
CA GLY A 22 11.23 13.98 0.40
C GLY A 22 10.82 12.75 1.21
N GLY A 23 10.43 12.93 2.46
CA GLY A 23 9.84 11.87 3.28
C GLY A 23 9.84 12.18 4.78
N ASP A 24 9.29 11.26 5.58
CA ASP A 24 9.13 11.42 7.03
C ASP A 24 10.49 11.56 7.77
N LYS A 25 11.59 11.17 7.13
CA LYS A 25 12.96 11.27 7.65
C LYS A 25 13.70 12.55 7.26
N ALA A 26 13.06 13.45 6.51
CA ALA A 26 13.73 14.64 5.98
C ALA A 26 14.31 15.54 7.08
N GLU A 27 13.60 15.70 8.20
CA GLU A 27 14.04 16.51 9.33
C GLU A 27 15.22 15.87 10.08
N GLU A 28 15.19 14.55 10.28
CA GLU A 28 16.27 13.80 10.93
C GLU A 28 17.57 13.83 10.10
N VAL A 29 17.44 13.62 8.79
CA VAL A 29 18.59 13.72 7.88
C VAL A 29 19.11 15.15 7.81
N ALA A 30 18.25 16.16 7.91
CA ALA A 30 18.67 17.55 7.96
C ALA A 30 19.57 17.88 9.15
N ASN A 31 19.16 17.41 10.33
CA ASN A 31 19.96 17.57 11.55
C ASN A 31 21.29 16.83 11.46
N THR A 32 21.30 15.67 10.80
CA THR A 32 22.52 14.89 10.55
C THR A 32 23.47 15.61 9.61
N VAL A 33 22.97 16.13 8.48
CA VAL A 33 23.74 16.94 7.51
C VAL A 33 24.36 18.16 8.20
N ALA A 34 23.57 18.89 9.01
CA ALA A 34 24.04 20.04 9.76
C ALA A 34 25.17 19.65 10.75
N SER A 35 25.01 18.53 11.46
CA SER A 35 26.00 18.02 12.41
C SER A 35 27.32 17.65 11.71
N VAL A 36 27.26 17.02 10.54
CA VAL A 36 28.45 16.68 9.74
C VAL A 36 29.16 17.96 9.25
N ALA A 37 28.40 18.95 8.80
CA ALA A 37 28.96 20.24 8.37
C ALA A 37 29.66 20.99 9.51
N GLN A 38 29.07 21.00 10.71
CA GLN A 38 29.69 21.58 11.91
C GLN A 38 30.95 20.83 12.33
N ALA A 39 30.93 19.49 12.28
CA ALA A 39 32.07 18.66 12.63
C ALA A 39 33.29 18.90 11.71
N VAL A 40 33.05 19.06 10.40
CA VAL A 40 34.12 19.30 9.42
C VAL A 40 34.67 20.73 9.51
N THR A 41 33.81 21.72 9.75
CA THR A 41 34.23 23.13 9.78
C THR A 41 34.68 23.63 11.16
N GLY A 42 34.38 22.89 12.22
CA GLY A 42 34.61 23.31 13.61
C GLY A 42 33.75 24.50 14.05
N LYS A 43 32.76 24.92 13.25
CA LYS A 43 31.89 26.06 13.55
C LYS A 43 30.64 25.59 14.29
N ALA A 44 30.27 26.31 15.35
CA ALA A 44 29.06 26.01 16.13
C ALA A 44 27.75 26.37 15.40
N ASP A 45 27.81 27.29 14.44
CA ASP A 45 26.65 27.72 13.66
C ASP A 45 26.58 26.96 12.32
N ALA A 46 25.45 26.27 12.10
CA ALA A 46 25.26 25.43 10.91
C ALA A 46 25.27 26.23 9.61
N GLN A 47 24.81 27.48 9.62
CA GLN A 47 24.84 28.34 8.44
C GLN A 47 26.27 28.75 8.09
N SER A 48 27.01 29.19 9.10
CA SER A 48 28.42 29.57 8.96
C SER A 48 29.29 28.39 8.52
N ALA A 49 28.91 27.16 8.86
CA ALA A 49 29.51 25.92 8.38
C ALA A 49 29.21 25.69 6.89
N VAL A 50 27.94 25.81 6.46
CA VAL A 50 27.55 25.67 5.04
C VAL A 50 28.27 26.68 4.16
N ASP A 51 28.34 27.94 4.59
CA ASP A 51 28.99 28.99 3.82
C ASP A 51 30.52 28.78 3.74
N ALA A 52 31.14 28.25 4.79
CA ALA A 52 32.56 27.87 4.77
C ALA A 52 32.84 26.71 3.81
N ILE A 53 31.98 25.69 3.80
CA ILE A 53 32.09 24.53 2.91
C ILE A 53 31.92 24.95 1.45
N LYS A 54 31.03 25.91 1.16
CA LYS A 54 30.86 26.47 -0.19
C LYS A 54 32.05 27.33 -0.64
N ALA A 55 32.66 28.04 0.30
CA ALA A 55 33.76 28.96 0.00
C ALA A 55 35.11 28.25 -0.15
N ASP A 56 35.32 27.12 0.52
CA ASP A 56 36.58 26.39 0.53
C ASP A 56 36.45 25.00 -0.13
N PRO A 57 37.08 24.78 -1.31
CA PRO A 57 37.10 23.49 -1.98
C PRO A 57 37.70 22.35 -1.14
N ALA A 58 38.62 22.63 -0.21
CA ALA A 58 39.20 21.62 0.66
C ALA A 58 38.17 21.13 1.69
N LEU A 59 37.42 22.04 2.31
CA LEU A 59 36.34 21.71 3.24
C LEU A 59 35.17 21.02 2.52
N ALA A 60 34.90 21.37 1.26
CA ALA A 60 33.92 20.67 0.43
C ALA A 60 34.27 19.18 0.24
N MET A 61 35.53 18.87 -0.03
CA MET A 61 36.01 17.49 -0.19
C MET A 61 35.95 16.70 1.12
N GLU A 62 36.29 17.32 2.26
CA GLU A 62 36.18 16.68 3.58
C GLU A 62 34.72 16.43 3.96
N PHE A 63 33.84 17.40 3.72
CA PHE A 63 32.41 17.24 3.91
C PHE A 63 31.85 16.12 3.06
N GLN A 64 32.22 16.05 1.77
CA GLN A 64 31.77 14.97 0.89
C GLN A 64 32.21 13.59 1.40
N LYS A 65 33.44 13.45 1.90
CA LYS A 65 33.93 12.19 2.49
C LYS A 65 33.17 11.81 3.76
N ALA A 66 32.96 12.77 4.67
CA ALA A 66 32.21 12.56 5.91
C ALA A 66 30.73 12.22 5.64
N TRP A 67 30.14 12.88 4.64
CA TRP A 67 28.79 12.62 4.18
C TRP A 67 28.64 11.21 3.62
N LEU A 68 29.56 10.76 2.76
CA LEU A 68 29.52 9.40 2.20
C LEU A 68 29.55 8.31 3.28
N ALA A 69 30.33 8.50 4.34
CA ALA A 69 30.36 7.57 5.48
C ALA A 69 29.02 7.54 6.23
N THR A 70 28.39 8.71 6.39
CA THR A 70 27.10 8.85 7.06
C THR A 70 25.97 8.27 6.21
N GLU A 71 25.98 8.54 4.91
CA GLU A 71 25.04 7.98 3.93
C GLU A 71 25.09 6.45 3.92
N LEU A 72 26.29 5.87 3.97
CA LEU A 72 26.44 4.41 4.06
C LEU A 72 25.73 3.83 5.31
N ALA A 73 25.81 4.52 6.45
CA ALA A 73 25.12 4.09 7.66
C ALA A 73 23.59 4.17 7.53
N LEU A 74 23.07 5.26 6.94
CA LEU A 74 21.64 5.45 6.69
C LEU A 74 21.08 4.38 5.72
N GLU A 75 21.80 4.09 4.63
CA GLU A 75 21.40 3.05 3.67
C GLU A 75 21.43 1.66 4.29
N GLN A 76 22.39 1.36 5.18
CA GLN A 76 22.43 0.10 5.91
C GLN A 76 21.24 -0.06 6.85
N GLU A 77 20.82 1.02 7.52
CA GLU A 77 19.63 1.01 8.37
C GLU A 77 18.35 0.80 7.55
N GLU A 78 18.22 1.51 6.42
CA GLU A 78 17.12 1.30 5.47
C GLU A 78 17.09 -0.13 4.94
N THR A 79 18.25 -0.70 4.60
CA THR A 79 18.35 -2.09 4.16
C THR A 79 17.88 -3.05 5.25
N LYS A 80 18.29 -2.84 6.51
CA LYS A 80 17.81 -3.66 7.64
C LYS A 80 16.30 -3.55 7.82
N ARG A 81 15.75 -2.34 7.71
CA ARG A 81 14.30 -2.10 7.78
C ARG A 81 13.56 -2.84 6.66
N GLN A 82 14.05 -2.76 5.43
CA GLN A 82 13.47 -3.47 4.29
C GLN A 82 13.56 -4.99 4.46
N LEU A 83 14.67 -5.51 4.99
CA LEU A 83 14.81 -6.94 5.30
C LEU A 83 13.79 -7.37 6.35
N ALA A 84 13.63 -6.62 7.43
CA ALA A 84 12.63 -6.92 8.46
C ALA A 84 11.20 -6.93 7.89
N VAL A 85 10.86 -5.94 7.04
CA VAL A 85 9.55 -5.90 6.35
C VAL A 85 9.37 -7.08 5.39
N ASN A 86 10.43 -7.47 4.68
CA ASN A 86 10.38 -8.65 3.81
C ASN A 86 10.23 -9.94 4.61
N GLU A 87 10.90 -10.06 5.76
CA GLU A 87 10.75 -11.20 6.66
C GLU A 87 9.32 -11.30 7.20
N THR A 88 8.70 -10.18 7.62
CA THR A 88 7.31 -10.18 8.06
C THR A 88 6.35 -10.50 6.91
N MET A 89 6.56 -9.94 5.71
CA MET A 89 5.75 -10.28 4.53
C MET A 89 5.84 -11.76 4.16
N ARG A 90 7.03 -12.36 4.25
CA ARG A 90 7.21 -13.80 4.01
C ARG A 90 6.55 -14.63 5.09
N ALA A 91 6.68 -14.23 6.36
CA ALA A 91 6.01 -14.91 7.46
C ALA A 91 4.48 -14.85 7.30
N GLU A 92 3.91 -13.69 6.94
CA GLU A 92 2.49 -13.50 6.64
C GLU A 92 2.01 -14.31 5.43
N ALA A 93 2.84 -14.40 4.38
CA ALA A 93 2.54 -15.23 3.21
C ALA A 93 2.51 -16.73 3.55
N HIS A 94 3.27 -17.17 4.56
CA HIS A 94 3.33 -18.56 5.01
C HIS A 94 2.33 -18.91 6.11
N SER A 95 1.72 -17.93 6.78
CA SER A 95 0.77 -18.20 7.87
C SER A 95 -0.59 -18.68 7.36
N GLU A 96 -1.17 -19.60 8.13
CA GLU A 96 -2.30 -20.47 7.77
C GLU A 96 -3.67 -19.77 7.64
N HIS A 97 -3.72 -18.49 7.23
CA HIS A 97 -4.96 -17.75 6.98
C HIS A 97 -5.66 -18.17 5.68
N TRP A 98 -5.20 -19.24 5.04
CA TRP A 98 -5.71 -19.67 3.75
C TRP A 98 -7.24 -19.88 3.73
N PRO A 99 -7.93 -20.38 4.79
CA PRO A 99 -9.38 -20.47 4.77
C PRO A 99 -10.04 -19.08 4.75
N GLN A 100 -9.41 -18.09 5.40
CA GLN A 100 -9.93 -16.73 5.52
C GLN A 100 -9.69 -15.86 4.26
N TRP A 101 -8.65 -16.14 3.48
CA TRP A 101 -8.45 -15.50 2.18
C TRP A 101 -9.15 -16.25 1.03
N SER A 102 -9.12 -17.59 1.04
CA SER A 102 -9.63 -18.41 -0.07
C SER A 102 -11.15 -18.53 -0.12
N TRP A 103 -11.86 -18.32 1.00
CA TRP A 103 -13.33 -18.42 0.98
C TRP A 103 -13.97 -17.39 0.05
N ARG A 104 -13.38 -16.20 -0.13
CA ARG A 104 -13.91 -15.15 -1.03
C ARG A 104 -13.83 -15.58 -2.52
N PRO A 105 -12.67 -15.96 -3.07
CA PRO A 105 -12.59 -16.56 -4.40
C PRO A 105 -13.48 -17.79 -4.55
N PHE A 106 -13.48 -18.69 -3.56
CA PHE A 106 -14.30 -19.90 -3.57
C PHE A 106 -15.80 -19.58 -3.71
N TRP A 107 -16.31 -18.61 -2.95
CA TRP A 107 -17.69 -18.16 -3.04
C TRP A 107 -17.99 -17.53 -4.40
N GLY A 108 -17.05 -16.76 -4.95
CA GLY A 108 -17.15 -16.19 -6.30
C GLY A 108 -17.28 -17.26 -7.39
N PHE A 109 -16.41 -18.26 -7.39
CA PHE A 109 -16.48 -19.36 -8.36
C PHE A 109 -17.73 -20.22 -8.18
N THR A 110 -18.10 -20.53 -6.94
CA THR A 110 -19.29 -21.34 -6.63
C THR A 110 -20.57 -20.64 -7.07
N SER A 111 -20.69 -19.34 -6.81
CA SER A 111 -21.84 -18.55 -7.26
C SER A 111 -21.87 -18.41 -8.79
N ALA A 112 -20.74 -18.15 -9.44
CA ALA A 112 -20.66 -18.10 -10.91
C ALA A 112 -21.11 -19.41 -11.57
N LEU A 113 -20.67 -20.55 -11.03
CA LEU A 113 -21.05 -21.87 -11.53
C LEU A 113 -22.56 -22.16 -11.30
N ALA A 114 -23.08 -21.76 -10.15
CA ALA A 114 -24.51 -21.89 -9.85
C ALA A 114 -25.38 -21.00 -10.77
N PHE A 115 -24.98 -19.76 -11.05
CA PHE A 115 -25.68 -18.90 -12.00
C PHE A 115 -25.66 -19.49 -13.41
N LEU A 116 -24.51 -20.00 -13.87
CA LEU A 116 -24.40 -20.67 -15.16
C LEU A 116 -25.35 -21.87 -15.26
N PHE A 117 -25.41 -22.70 -14.21
CA PHE A 117 -26.30 -23.84 -14.14
C PHE A 117 -27.78 -23.45 -14.22
N VAL A 118 -28.18 -22.40 -13.48
CA VAL A 118 -29.55 -21.86 -13.52
C VAL A 118 -29.91 -21.34 -14.90
N SER A 119 -29.01 -20.60 -15.54
CA SER A 119 -29.24 -20.08 -16.90
C SER A 119 -29.45 -21.22 -17.90
N ILE A 120 -28.64 -22.28 -17.83
CA ILE A 120 -28.79 -23.46 -18.70
C ILE A 120 -30.14 -24.15 -18.45
N LEU A 121 -30.54 -24.33 -17.18
CA LEU A 121 -31.84 -24.93 -16.84
C LEU A 121 -33.02 -24.09 -17.34
N CYS A 122 -32.96 -22.77 -17.22
CA CYS A 122 -34.00 -21.87 -17.75
C CYS A 122 -34.11 -22.00 -19.28
N CYS A 123 -32.98 -22.03 -19.99
CA CYS A 123 -32.96 -22.24 -21.43
C CYS A 123 -33.52 -23.62 -21.82
N TRP A 124 -33.20 -24.66 -21.04
CA TRP A 124 -33.69 -26.01 -21.27
C TRP A 124 -35.20 -26.14 -21.04
N LEU A 125 -35.74 -25.56 -19.95
CA LEU A 125 -37.18 -25.53 -19.70
C LEU A 125 -37.95 -24.74 -20.77
N GLY A 126 -37.37 -23.64 -21.26
CA GLY A 126 -37.92 -22.89 -22.39
C GLY A 126 -37.96 -23.72 -23.68
N PHE A 127 -36.90 -24.49 -23.94
CA PHE A 127 -36.86 -25.40 -25.09
C PHE A 127 -37.86 -26.55 -24.98
N ASP A 128 -37.99 -27.18 -23.81
CA ASP A 128 -38.96 -28.24 -23.56
C ASP A 128 -40.41 -27.75 -23.69
N ALA A 129 -40.70 -26.54 -23.20
CA ALA A 129 -42.02 -25.94 -23.37
C ALA A 129 -42.41 -25.77 -24.86
N VAL A 130 -41.46 -25.39 -25.71
CA VAL A 130 -41.68 -25.21 -27.15
C VAL A 130 -41.80 -26.55 -27.88
N LYS A 131 -40.92 -27.51 -27.58
CA LYS A 131 -40.84 -28.80 -28.30
C LYS A 131 -41.90 -29.80 -27.82
N SER A 132 -42.11 -29.91 -26.53
CA SER A 132 -43.00 -30.89 -25.89
C SER A 132 -44.41 -30.33 -25.67
N LYS A 133 -44.67 -29.06 -26.05
CA LYS A 133 -45.91 -28.30 -25.78
C LYS A 133 -46.30 -28.26 -24.29
N ASN A 134 -45.32 -28.49 -23.41
CA ASN A 134 -45.54 -28.53 -21.97
C ASN A 134 -45.53 -27.11 -21.39
N MET A 135 -46.69 -26.44 -21.46
CA MET A 135 -46.84 -25.08 -20.94
C MET A 135 -46.65 -25.00 -19.41
N ALA A 136 -46.68 -26.11 -18.69
CA ALA A 136 -46.36 -26.13 -17.26
C ALA A 136 -44.86 -25.86 -17.00
N ALA A 137 -43.96 -26.24 -17.92
CA ALA A 137 -42.52 -25.98 -17.80
C ALA A 137 -42.19 -24.47 -17.80
N LEU A 138 -42.98 -23.65 -18.52
CA LEU A 138 -42.84 -22.19 -18.51
C LEU A 138 -43.18 -21.58 -17.15
N ASN A 139 -44.19 -22.12 -16.45
CA ASN A 139 -44.59 -21.65 -15.12
C ASN A 139 -43.58 -21.99 -14.03
N MET A 140 -42.69 -22.96 -14.26
CA MET A 140 -41.62 -23.33 -13.32
C MET A 140 -40.43 -22.36 -13.36
N ILE A 141 -40.24 -21.62 -14.45
CA ILE A 141 -39.10 -20.71 -14.61
C ILE A 141 -39.10 -19.60 -13.55
N PRO A 142 -40.21 -18.85 -13.32
CA PRO A 142 -40.25 -17.85 -12.26
C PRO A 142 -39.98 -18.43 -10.86
N GLN A 143 -40.49 -19.63 -10.57
CA GLN A 143 -40.30 -20.28 -9.28
C GLN A 143 -38.85 -20.71 -9.05
N LEU A 144 -38.17 -21.20 -10.11
CA LEU A 144 -36.76 -21.53 -10.06
C LEU A 144 -35.91 -20.27 -9.83
N VAL A 145 -36.16 -19.19 -10.57
CA VAL A 145 -35.46 -17.91 -10.39
C VAL A 145 -35.69 -17.33 -8.98
N ALA A 146 -36.92 -17.38 -8.46
CA ALA A 146 -37.24 -16.89 -7.12
C ALA A 146 -36.53 -17.70 -6.01
N SER A 147 -36.48 -19.02 -6.15
CA SER A 147 -35.82 -19.91 -5.18
C SER A 147 -34.31 -19.64 -5.12
N PHE A 148 -33.68 -19.44 -6.28
CA PHE A 148 -32.26 -19.04 -6.35
C PHE A 148 -32.03 -17.61 -5.85
N GLY A 149 -32.97 -16.69 -6.07
CA GLY A 149 -32.93 -15.34 -5.52
C GLY A 149 -32.87 -15.33 -3.98
N LEU A 150 -33.65 -16.18 -3.32
CA LEU A 150 -33.61 -16.31 -1.85
C LEU A 150 -32.30 -16.93 -1.35
N LEU A 151 -31.79 -17.95 -2.05
CA LEU A 151 -30.53 -18.62 -1.71
C LEU A 151 -29.33 -17.65 -1.77
N PHE A 152 -29.26 -16.80 -2.81
CA PHE A 152 -28.18 -15.84 -2.98
C PHE A 152 -28.43 -14.49 -2.28
N GLY A 153 -29.68 -14.14 -1.98
CA GLY A 153 -30.02 -12.88 -1.31
C GLY A 153 -29.45 -12.78 0.10
N THR A 154 -29.47 -13.88 0.87
CA THR A 154 -28.98 -13.88 2.25
C THR A 154 -27.47 -13.60 2.35
N PRO A 155 -26.59 -14.29 1.59
CA PRO A 155 -25.15 -14.01 1.61
C PRO A 155 -24.80 -12.63 1.02
N LEU A 156 -25.50 -12.20 -0.02
CA LEU A 156 -25.27 -10.87 -0.62
C LEU A 156 -25.64 -9.74 0.34
N ALA A 157 -26.70 -9.89 1.14
CA ALA A 157 -27.05 -8.91 2.16
C ALA A 157 -25.95 -8.78 3.23
N ILE A 158 -25.40 -9.91 3.70
CA ILE A 158 -24.30 -9.94 4.68
C ILE A 158 -23.05 -9.27 4.09
N LEU A 159 -22.67 -9.63 2.86
CA LEU A 159 -21.52 -9.05 2.16
C LEU A 159 -21.71 -7.56 1.88
N GLY A 160 -22.93 -7.12 1.57
CA GLY A 160 -23.28 -5.72 1.35
C GLY A 160 -23.05 -4.88 2.61
N VAL A 161 -23.57 -5.32 3.76
CA VAL A 161 -23.38 -4.63 5.05
C VAL A 161 -21.89 -4.60 5.45
N ALA A 162 -21.17 -5.72 5.30
CA ALA A 162 -19.76 -5.79 5.63
C ALA A 162 -18.90 -4.86 4.75
N SER A 163 -19.19 -4.80 3.44
CA SER A 163 -18.49 -3.93 2.50
C SER A 163 -18.76 -2.45 2.79
N PHE A 164 -20.01 -2.12 3.15
CA PHE A 164 -20.39 -0.75 3.52
C PHE A 164 -19.66 -0.27 4.78
N LYS A 165 -19.67 -1.06 5.87
CA LYS A 165 -18.98 -0.70 7.11
C LYS A 165 -17.47 -0.53 6.92
N ARG A 166 -16.83 -1.44 6.17
CA ARG A 166 -15.40 -1.33 5.83
C ARG A 166 -15.09 -0.07 5.01
N GLY A 167 -16.02 0.37 4.18
CA GLY A 167 -15.92 1.65 3.46
C GLY A 167 -15.91 2.84 4.43
N GLN A 168 -16.79 2.83 5.44
CA GLN A 168 -16.86 3.87 6.45
C GLN A 168 -15.56 3.97 7.27
N GLU A 169 -15.01 2.84 7.72
CA GLU A 169 -13.73 2.80 8.45
C GLU A 169 -12.58 3.44 7.66
N LYS A 170 -12.48 3.17 6.36
CA LYS A 170 -11.45 3.79 5.50
C LYS A 170 -11.63 5.30 5.39
N ILE A 171 -12.87 5.77 5.25
CA ILE A 171 -13.18 7.20 5.18
C ILE A 171 -12.81 7.88 6.52
N GLU A 172 -13.07 7.22 7.65
CA GLU A 172 -12.75 7.74 8.98
C GLU A 172 -11.24 7.81 9.23
N LYS A 173 -10.47 6.81 8.82
CA LYS A 173 -9.00 6.83 8.86
C LYS A 173 -8.41 7.98 8.04
N LEU A 174 -8.95 8.23 6.85
CA LEU A 174 -8.53 9.36 6.01
C LEU A 174 -8.83 10.72 6.65
N LYS A 175 -9.93 10.83 7.42
CA LYS A 175 -10.28 12.06 8.15
C LYS A 175 -9.43 12.30 9.39
N THR A 176 -8.98 11.23 10.04
CA THR A 176 -8.24 11.31 11.32
C THR A 176 -6.72 11.33 11.13
N GLY A 177 -6.21 11.10 9.92
CA GLY A 177 -4.77 11.10 9.64
C GLY A 177 -4.00 9.93 10.26
N ALA A 178 -4.71 8.98 10.87
CA ALA A 178 -4.11 7.77 11.43
C ALA A 178 -3.87 6.77 10.28
N GLN A 179 -2.60 6.55 9.96
CA GLN A 179 -2.17 5.44 9.08
C GLN A 179 -2.41 4.09 9.77
#